data_AF-A0A6B9G1J6-F1
#
_entry.id   AF-A0A6B9G1J6-F1
#
_cell.length_a   1.000
_cell.length_b   1.000
_cell.length_c   1.000
_cell.angle_alpha   90.00
_cell.angle_beta   90.00
_cell.angle_gamma   90.00
#
_symmetry.space_group_name_H-M   'P 1'
#
loop_
_entity.id
_entity.type
_entity.pdbx_description
1 polymer ?
#
loop_
_entity_poly.entity_id
_entity_poly.type
_entity_poly.pdbx_seq_one_letter_code
_entity_poly.pdbx_strand_id
1 'polypeptide(L)'
;MLLLYTGYAPANQQPIDISSNIDVNICISKFGENNDECLDKITKKSDETLNQAYEKKLKEIKSLDYTQWWMGNKEQKRVMITKFKSSQNIWINYRETFCQSATTSAQSTHNLGNAITACTLNMNARRIEEISLINPDIAD
;
A
#
# COMPACT_ATOMS: atom_id res chain seq x y z
N MET A 1 13.59 43.53 -4.47
CA MET A 1 12.58 42.48 -4.65
C MET A 1 13.24 41.14 -4.40
N LEU A 2 12.96 40.51 -3.26
CA LEU A 2 13.35 39.13 -2.98
C LEU A 2 12.13 38.25 -3.23
N LEU A 3 12.15 37.47 -4.31
CA LEU A 3 11.12 36.47 -4.60
C LEU A 3 11.43 35.23 -3.74
N LEU A 4 10.74 35.10 -2.61
CA LEU A 4 10.70 33.86 -1.85
C LEU A 4 9.86 32.86 -2.64
N TYR A 5 10.52 31.94 -3.36
CA TYR A 5 9.87 30.74 -3.87
C TYR A 5 9.53 29.84 -2.68
N THR A 6 8.31 29.98 -2.15
CA THR A 6 7.72 28.94 -1.31
C THR A 6 7.39 27.76 -2.21
N GLY A 7 8.33 26.82 -2.32
CA GLY A 7 8.06 25.51 -2.88
C GLY A 7 7.09 24.78 -1.97
N TYR A 8 5.79 24.86 -2.27
CA TYR A 8 4.81 23.95 -1.69
C TYR A 8 5.02 22.61 -2.38
N ALA A 9 5.67 21.67 -1.69
CA ALA A 9 5.53 20.27 -2.02
C ALA A 9 4.03 19.93 -1.94
N PRO A 10 3.42 19.31 -2.97
CA PRO A 10 2.03 18.90 -2.86
C PRO A 10 1.96 17.91 -1.69
N ALA A 11 1.17 18.26 -0.68
CA ALA A 11 0.80 17.32 0.36
C ALA A 11 0.25 16.07 -0.33
N ASN A 12 0.85 14.92 -0.05
CA ASN A 12 0.33 13.62 -0.47
C ASN A 12 -1.05 13.47 0.20
N GLN A 13 -2.10 13.93 -0.47
CA GLN A 13 -3.46 13.98 0.09
C GLN A 13 -3.94 12.54 0.21
N GLN A 14 -3.87 12.02 1.44
CA GLN A 14 -4.49 10.76 1.81
C GLN A 14 -5.99 10.82 1.43
N PRO A 15 -6.57 9.71 0.92
CA PRO A 15 -7.97 9.69 0.54
C PRO A 15 -8.86 10.14 1.71
N ILE A 16 -9.78 11.07 1.45
CA ILE A 16 -10.79 11.52 2.44
C ILE A 16 -11.71 10.34 2.82
N ASP A 17 -11.89 9.39 1.90
CA ASP A 17 -12.66 8.15 2.05
C ASP A 17 -11.87 6.98 1.46
N ILE A 18 -11.75 5.88 2.21
CA ILE A 18 -11.04 4.68 1.75
C ILE A 18 -11.75 4.04 0.54
N SER A 19 -13.06 4.20 0.40
CA SER A 19 -13.84 3.62 -0.71
C SER A 19 -13.90 4.50 -1.97
N SER A 20 -13.15 5.60 -2.01
CA SER A 20 -13.08 6.52 -3.15
C SER A 20 -11.67 6.55 -3.75
N ASN A 21 -11.55 6.40 -5.08
CA ASN A 21 -10.26 6.38 -5.77
C ASN A 21 -10.36 6.96 -7.20
N ILE A 22 -9.37 7.76 -7.60
CA ILE A 22 -9.38 8.47 -8.89
C ILE A 22 -9.29 7.52 -10.09
N ASP A 23 -8.55 6.42 -9.99
CA ASP A 23 -8.41 5.45 -11.08
C ASP A 23 -9.71 4.67 -11.29
N VAL A 24 -10.44 4.38 -10.21
CA VAL A 24 -11.79 3.78 -10.27
C VAL A 24 -12.76 4.75 -10.94
N ASN A 25 -12.73 6.04 -10.57
CA ASN A 25 -13.57 7.06 -11.22
C ASN A 25 -13.27 7.18 -12.72
N ILE A 26 -12.01 7.05 -13.13
CA ILE A 26 -11.62 7.01 -14.54
C ILE A 26 -12.26 5.79 -15.24
N CYS A 27 -12.19 4.60 -14.63
CA CYS A 27 -12.84 3.40 -15.18
C CYS A 27 -14.35 3.57 -15.34
N ILE A 28 -15.05 4.09 -14.32
CA ILE A 28 -16.49 4.38 -14.35
C ILE A 28 -16.81 5.38 -15.46
N SER A 29 -16.08 6.49 -15.54
CA SER A 29 -16.36 7.56 -16.52
C SER A 29 -16.24 7.09 -17.97
N LYS A 30 -15.37 6.12 -18.24
CA LYS A 30 -15.08 5.64 -19.59
C LYS A 30 -15.95 4.45 -20.01
N PHE A 31 -16.27 3.56 -19.07
CA PHE A 31 -16.90 2.27 -19.39
C PHE A 31 -18.26 2.07 -18.72
N GLY A 32 -18.69 2.99 -17.86
CA GLY A 32 -19.96 2.89 -17.13
C GLY A 32 -20.02 1.63 -16.28
N GLU A 33 -21.12 0.88 -16.40
CA GLU A 33 -21.33 -0.39 -15.69
C GLU A 33 -20.45 -1.54 -16.22
N ASN A 34 -19.91 -1.44 -17.44
CA ASN A 34 -19.07 -2.47 -18.05
C ASN A 34 -17.57 -2.25 -17.75
N ASN A 35 -17.24 -1.73 -16.57
CA ASN A 35 -15.89 -1.31 -16.22
C ASN A 35 -15.02 -2.41 -15.60
N ASP A 36 -15.53 -3.63 -15.45
CA ASP A 36 -14.86 -4.75 -14.76
C ASP A 36 -13.44 -5.02 -15.25
N GLU A 37 -13.21 -5.03 -16.57
CA GLU A 37 -11.88 -5.24 -17.15
C GLU A 37 -10.91 -4.11 -16.76
N CYS A 38 -11.41 -2.87 -16.70
CA CYS A 38 -10.62 -1.73 -16.26
C CYS A 38 -10.26 -1.86 -14.77
N LEU A 39 -11.23 -2.23 -13.93
CA LEU A 39 -11.03 -2.44 -12.49
C LEU A 39 -10.03 -3.57 -12.20
N ASP A 40 -10.15 -4.70 -12.89
CA ASP A 40 -9.22 -5.83 -12.75
C ASP A 40 -7.79 -5.40 -13.13
N LYS A 41 -7.64 -4.67 -14.24
CA LYS A 41 -6.34 -4.17 -14.69
C LYS A 41 -5.67 -3.23 -13.68
N ILE A 42 -6.40 -2.26 -13.13
CA ILE A 42 -5.82 -1.34 -12.14
C ILE A 42 -5.54 -2.03 -10.81
N THR A 43 -6.36 -3.01 -10.40
CA THR A 43 -6.14 -3.82 -9.21
C THR A 43 -4.87 -4.64 -9.34
N LYS A 44 -4.71 -5.39 -10.44
CA LYS A 44 -3.50 -6.18 -10.73
C LYS A 44 -2.24 -5.31 -10.71
N LYS A 45 -2.28 -4.15 -11.37
CA LYS A 45 -1.16 -3.20 -11.36
C LYS A 45 -0.80 -2.73 -9.95
N SER A 46 -1.80 -2.46 -9.11
CA SER A 46 -1.60 -2.04 -7.72
C SER A 46 -1.00 -3.15 -6.87
N ASP A 47 -1.50 -4.38 -7.00
CA ASP A 47 -0.96 -5.56 -6.31
C ASP A 47 0.48 -5.87 -6.74
N GLU A 48 0.79 -5.76 -8.03
CA GLU A 48 2.15 -5.88 -8.55
C GLU A 48 3.08 -4.81 -7.96
N THR A 49 2.60 -3.57 -7.86
CA THR A 49 3.36 -2.45 -7.28
C THR A 49 3.64 -2.68 -5.79
N LEU A 50 2.64 -3.14 -5.03
CA LEU A 50 2.80 -3.52 -3.63
C LEU A 50 3.82 -4.67 -3.48
N ASN A 51 3.72 -5.71 -4.32
CA ASN A 51 4.63 -6.84 -4.28
C ASN A 51 6.07 -6.43 -4.59
N GLN A 52 6.27 -5.53 -5.57
CA GLN A 52 7.59 -4.97 -5.88
C GLN A 52 8.17 -4.19 -4.69
N ALA A 53 7.36 -3.35 -4.02
CA ALA A 53 7.80 -2.63 -2.83
C ALA A 53 8.19 -3.57 -1.69
N TYR A 54 7.39 -4.61 -1.45
CA TYR A 54 7.67 -5.66 -0.48
C TYR A 54 8.97 -6.42 -0.78
N GLU A 55 9.14 -6.92 -2.01
CA GLU A 55 10.34 -7.67 -2.40
C GLU A 55 11.61 -6.80 -2.34
N LYS A 56 11.50 -5.54 -2.75
CA LYS A 56 12.58 -4.56 -2.61
C LYS A 56 13.00 -4.40 -1.14
N LYS A 57 12.04 -4.13 -0.24
CA LYS A 57 12.34 -3.98 1.20
C LYS A 57 12.86 -5.28 1.82
N LEU A 58 12.32 -6.44 1.42
CA LEU A 58 12.82 -7.73 1.88
C LEU A 58 14.27 -7.96 1.45
N LYS A 59 14.63 -7.55 0.23
CA LYS A 59 16.01 -7.60 -0.26
C LYS A 59 16.92 -6.68 0.55
N GLU A 60 16.49 -5.45 0.83
CA GLU A 60 17.22 -4.50 1.69
C GLU A 60 17.49 -5.11 3.07
N ILE A 61 16.46 -5.67 3.72
CA ILE A 61 16.58 -6.33 5.03
C ILE A 61 17.56 -7.53 4.98
N LYS A 62 17.51 -8.32 3.90
CA LYS A 62 18.42 -9.45 3.71
C LYS A 62 19.87 -9.00 3.49
N SER A 63 20.12 -7.84 2.89
CA SER A 63 21.47 -7.32 2.64
C SER A 63 22.13 -6.65 3.84
N LEU A 64 21.40 -6.41 4.94
CA LEU A 64 21.94 -5.70 6.10
C LEU A 64 23.13 -6.40 6.74
N ASP A 65 24.13 -5.61 7.12
CA ASP A 65 25.17 -6.05 8.04
C ASP A 65 24.67 -5.91 9.48
N TYR A 66 24.19 -7.01 10.05
CA TYR A 66 23.68 -7.03 11.42
C TYR A 66 24.77 -6.76 12.46
N THR A 67 26.06 -6.78 12.10
CA THR A 67 27.15 -6.48 13.04
C THR A 67 27.24 -5.01 13.41
N GLN A 68 26.59 -4.13 12.64
CA GLN A 68 26.46 -2.70 12.95
C GLN A 68 25.41 -2.41 14.04
N TRP A 69 24.51 -3.35 14.32
CA TRP A 69 23.51 -3.18 15.37
C TRP A 69 24.14 -3.33 16.76
N TRP A 70 23.67 -2.55 17.74
CA TRP A 70 24.05 -2.74 19.13
C TRP A 70 23.70 -4.16 19.60
N MET A 71 24.71 -4.95 19.98
CA MET A 71 24.57 -6.37 20.32
C MET A 71 23.93 -7.22 19.21
N GLY A 72 24.13 -6.80 17.95
CA GLY A 72 23.60 -7.42 16.74
C GLY A 72 24.05 -8.87 16.54
N ASN A 73 23.10 -9.75 16.26
CA ASN A 73 23.38 -11.15 15.96
C ASN A 73 22.51 -11.70 14.82
N LYS A 74 22.97 -12.84 14.27
CA LYS A 74 22.30 -13.52 13.15
C LYS A 74 20.84 -13.89 13.46
N GLU A 75 20.53 -14.21 14.71
CA GLU A 75 19.18 -14.58 15.13
C GLU A 75 18.23 -13.38 15.09
N GLN A 76 18.66 -12.20 15.53
CA GLN A 76 17.87 -10.97 15.42
C GLN A 76 17.54 -10.65 13.95
N LYS A 77 18.52 -10.77 13.04
CA LYS A 77 18.28 -10.57 11.60
C LYS A 77 17.27 -11.58 11.05
N ARG A 78 17.40 -12.85 11.45
CA ARG A 78 16.44 -13.91 11.08
C ARG A 78 15.04 -13.57 11.56
N VAL A 79 14.88 -13.12 12.81
CA VAL A 79 13.60 -12.70 13.38
C VAL A 79 13.00 -11.54 12.61
N MET A 80 13.78 -10.51 12.27
CA MET A 80 13.31 -9.36 11.47
C MET A 80 12.73 -9.83 10.13
N ILE A 81 13.45 -10.69 9.40
CA ILE A 81 12.98 -11.25 8.12
C ILE A 81 11.67 -12.04 8.32
N THR A 82 11.62 -12.92 9.32
CA THR A 82 10.43 -13.73 9.60
C THR A 82 9.22 -12.85 9.95
N LYS A 83 9.42 -11.83 10.79
CA LYS A 83 8.34 -10.91 11.20
C LYS A 83 7.86 -10.03 10.06
N PHE A 84 8.77 -9.53 9.21
CA PHE A 84 8.39 -8.75 8.03
C PHE A 84 7.52 -9.56 7.05
N LYS A 85 7.96 -10.80 6.73
CA LYS A 85 7.17 -11.74 5.90
C LYS A 85 5.80 -12.02 6.50
N SER A 86 5.77 -12.34 7.80
CA SER A 86 4.52 -12.65 8.51
C SER A 86 3.58 -11.45 8.56
N SER A 87 4.12 -10.24 8.77
CA SER A 87 3.36 -9.00 8.75
C SER A 87 2.67 -8.79 7.40
N GLN A 88 3.39 -8.99 6.29
CA GLN A 88 2.80 -8.84 4.96
C GLN A 88 1.67 -9.86 4.71
N ASN A 89 1.88 -11.11 5.09
CA ASN A 89 0.86 -12.16 4.93
C ASN A 89 -0.41 -11.87 5.75
N ILE A 90 -0.26 -11.43 7.00
CA ILE A 90 -1.40 -11.04 7.85
C ILE A 90 -2.10 -9.81 7.27
N TRP A 91 -1.32 -8.84 6.79
CA TRP A 91 -1.85 -7.59 6.25
C TRP A 91 -2.75 -7.82 5.03
N ILE A 92 -2.45 -8.79 4.17
CA ILE A 92 -3.32 -9.13 3.03
C ILE A 92 -4.73 -9.53 3.51
N ASN A 93 -4.82 -10.42 4.51
CA ASN A 93 -6.12 -10.81 5.07
C ASN A 93 -6.83 -9.64 5.77
N TYR A 94 -6.06 -8.79 6.45
CA TYR A 94 -6.59 -7.57 7.04
C TYR A 94 -7.18 -6.64 5.97
N ARG A 95 -6.49 -6.42 4.84
CA ARG A 95 -7.00 -5.60 3.72
C ARG A 95 -8.36 -6.11 3.25
N GLU A 96 -8.47 -7.40 2.96
CA GLU A 96 -9.72 -7.99 2.44
C GLU A 96 -10.89 -7.79 3.41
N THR A 97 -10.69 -8.16 4.68
CA THR A 97 -11.73 -8.07 5.71
C THR A 97 -12.09 -6.62 6.04
N PHE A 98 -11.10 -5.74 6.08
CA PHE A 98 -11.31 -4.31 6.28
C PHE A 98 -12.09 -3.69 5.13
N CYS A 99 -11.73 -3.99 3.88
CA CYS A 99 -12.44 -3.42 2.73
C CYS A 99 -13.88 -3.89 2.64
N GLN A 100 -14.17 -5.16 2.92
CA GLN A 100 -15.55 -5.64 3.02
C GLN A 100 -16.37 -4.86 4.07
N SER A 101 -15.77 -4.59 5.23
CA SER A 101 -16.42 -3.80 6.29
C SER A 101 -16.61 -2.35 5.86
N ALA A 102 -15.59 -1.72 5.27
CA ALA A 102 -15.63 -0.32 4.87
C ALA A 102 -16.64 -0.05 3.76
N THR A 103 -16.89 -1.03 2.88
CA THR A 103 -17.79 -0.89 1.73
C THR A 103 -19.15 -1.55 1.95
N THR A 104 -19.51 -1.88 3.20
CA THR A 104 -20.79 -2.56 3.51
C THR A 104 -21.99 -1.70 3.09
N SER A 105 -21.90 -0.38 3.11
CA SER A 105 -22.96 0.52 2.63
C SER A 105 -23.25 0.37 1.12
N ALA A 106 -22.29 -0.11 0.34
CA ALA A 106 -22.45 -0.41 -1.08
C ALA A 106 -22.91 -1.85 -1.35
N GLN A 107 -23.09 -2.67 -0.31
CA GLN A 107 -23.55 -4.05 -0.46
C GLN A 107 -24.94 -4.09 -1.12
N SER A 108 -25.14 -5.06 -2.01
CA SER A 108 -26.37 -5.21 -2.82
C SER A 108 -26.62 -4.09 -3.84
N THR A 109 -25.62 -3.26 -4.12
CA THR A 109 -25.66 -2.28 -5.22
C THR A 109 -24.70 -2.69 -6.35
N HIS A 110 -24.93 -2.17 -7.56
CA HIS A 110 -23.98 -2.33 -8.68
C HIS A 110 -22.62 -1.68 -8.40
N ASN A 111 -22.52 -0.80 -7.38
CA ASN A 111 -21.30 -0.09 -7.02
C ASN A 111 -20.37 -0.86 -6.06
N LEU A 112 -20.76 -2.04 -5.58
CA LEU A 112 -19.93 -2.80 -4.64
C LEU A 112 -18.54 -3.10 -5.20
N GLY A 113 -18.45 -3.52 -6.47
CA GLY A 113 -17.18 -3.79 -7.14
C GLY A 113 -16.26 -2.57 -7.17
N ASN A 114 -16.81 -1.41 -7.57
CA ASN A 114 -16.09 -0.14 -7.59
C ASN A 114 -15.56 0.25 -6.20
N ALA A 115 -16.40 0.13 -5.17
CA ALA A 115 -16.05 0.50 -3.80
C ALA A 115 -14.96 -0.41 -3.21
N ILE A 116 -15.07 -1.73 -3.43
CA ILE A 116 -14.05 -2.70 -3.00
C ILE A 116 -12.73 -2.43 -3.71
N THR A 117 -12.75 -2.23 -5.04
CA THR A 117 -11.53 -1.90 -5.80
C THR A 117 -10.88 -0.64 -5.27
N ALA A 118 -11.66 0.44 -5.06
CA ALA A 118 -11.12 1.68 -4.51
C ALA A 118 -10.44 1.48 -3.14
N CYS A 119 -11.09 0.73 -2.24
CA CYS A 119 -10.50 0.39 -0.96
C CYS A 119 -9.20 -0.40 -1.10
N THR A 120 -9.17 -1.43 -1.94
CA THR A 120 -7.97 -2.24 -2.19
C THR A 120 -6.81 -1.38 -2.72
N LEU A 121 -7.06 -0.50 -3.68
CA LEU A 121 -6.04 0.38 -4.24
C LEU A 121 -5.46 1.32 -3.18
N ASN A 122 -6.33 1.94 -2.38
CA ASN A 122 -5.92 2.87 -1.32
C ASN A 122 -5.15 2.15 -0.20
N MET A 123 -5.59 0.95 0.19
CA MET A 123 -4.90 0.14 1.19
C MET A 123 -3.52 -0.30 0.69
N ASN A 124 -3.40 -0.71 -0.57
CA ASN A 124 -2.11 -1.03 -1.18
C ASN A 124 -1.14 0.16 -1.14
N ALA A 125 -1.61 1.35 -1.50
CA ALA A 125 -0.80 2.58 -1.43
C ALA A 125 -0.29 2.86 -0.01
N ARG A 126 -1.17 2.79 1.00
CA ARG A 126 -0.81 2.96 2.41
C ARG A 126 0.20 1.93 2.89
N ARG A 127 0.07 0.68 2.46
CA ARG A 127 1.02 -0.37 2.82
C ARG A 127 2.39 -0.14 2.20
N ILE A 128 2.45 0.38 0.97
CA ILE A 128 3.72 0.79 0.35
C ILE A 128 4.40 1.88 1.19
N GLU A 129 3.63 2.87 1.67
CA GLU A 129 4.14 3.91 2.57
C GLU A 129 4.69 3.30 3.87
N GLU A 130 3.93 2.43 4.54
CA GLU A 130 4.38 1.72 5.75
C GLU A 130 5.67 0.92 5.51
N ILE A 131 5.74 0.16 4.41
CA ILE A 131 6.92 -0.61 4.02
C ILE A 131 8.12 0.32 3.82
N SER A 132 7.93 1.49 3.20
CA SER A 132 9.00 2.46 2.95
C SER A 132 9.61 3.04 4.22
N LEU A 133 8.79 3.17 5.28
CA LEU A 133 9.19 3.71 6.58
C LEU A 133 9.98 2.72 7.44
N ILE A 134 10.04 1.44 7.06
CA ILE A 134 10.92 0.48 7.74
C ILE A 134 12.36 0.88 7.44
N ASN A 135 13.00 1.52 8.41
CA ASN A 135 14.43 1.76 8.41
C ASN A 135 15.14 0.58 9.08
N PRO A 136 15.84 -0.26 8.31
CA PRO A 136 16.56 -1.40 8.85
C PRO A 136 17.87 -1.05 9.57
N ASP A 137 18.35 0.18 9.41
CA ASP A 137 19.61 0.65 9.95
C ASP A 137 19.33 1.86 10.85
N ILE A 138 19.13 1.59 12.14
CA ILE A 138 19.08 2.65 13.15
C ILE A 138 20.54 2.94 13.48
N ALA A 139 21.20 3.73 12.64
CA ALA A 139 22.45 4.37 13.01
C ALA A 139 22.13 5.39 14.11
N ASP A 140 22.77 5.21 15.29
CA ASP A 140 22.82 6.24 16.33
C ASP A 140 23.64 7.45 15.86
#